data_AF-A0A7C5TSF9-F1
#
_entry.id   AF-A0A7C5TSF9-F1
#
_cell.length_a   1.000
_cell.length_b   1.000
_cell.length_c   1.000
_cell.angle_alpha   90.00
_cell.angle_beta   90.00
_cell.angle_gamma   90.00
#
_symmetry.space_group_name_H-M   'P 1'
#
loop_
_entity.id
_entity.type
_entity.pdbx_description
1 polymer ?
#
loop_
_entity_poly.entity_id
_entity_poly.type
_entity_poly.pdbx_seq_one_letter_code
_entity_poly.pdbx_strand_id
1 'polypeptide(L)' 'LLAPPGDAAAWRAWVAQPAVNTAFGLALAALLLHAWVGVRDVVLDYVHSPAPRLALLALVLLALAGCAWWGLRILVGLT' A
#
# COMPACT_ATOMS: atom_id res chain seq x y z
N LEU A 1 -11.96 -18.88 -9.16
CA LEU A 1 -11.10 -19.82 -8.42
C LEU A 1 -11.91 -21.10 -8.20
N LEU A 2 -11.55 -22.21 -8.85
CA LEU A 2 -12.36 -23.45 -8.83
C LEU A 2 -12.24 -24.24 -7.51
N ALA A 3 -11.42 -23.77 -6.56
CA ALA A 3 -11.40 -24.20 -5.16
C ALA A 3 -10.90 -23.03 -4.30
N PRO A 4 -11.77 -22.30 -3.57
CA PRO A 4 -11.31 -21.29 -2.62
C PRO A 4 -10.55 -21.97 -1.45
N PRO A 5 -9.58 -21.29 -0.83
CA PRO A 5 -8.89 -21.84 0.34
C PRO A 5 -9.87 -22.07 1.48
N GLY A 6 -9.85 -23.27 2.05
CA GLY A 6 -10.81 -23.70 3.07
C GLY A 6 -10.52 -23.18 4.48
N ASP A 7 -9.32 -22.67 4.72
CA ASP A 7 -8.89 -22.13 6.01
C ASP A 7 -7.80 -21.05 5.86
N ALA A 8 -7.39 -20.47 7.00
CA ALA A 8 -6.37 -19.43 7.04
C ALA A 8 -4.98 -19.92 6.61
N ALA A 9 -4.66 -21.21 6.82
CA ALA A 9 -3.36 -21.78 6.44
C ALA A 9 -3.27 -21.95 4.92
N ALA A 10 -4.33 -22.48 4.30
CA ALA A 10 -4.49 -22.61 2.86
C ALA A 10 -4.46 -21.24 2.17
N TRP A 11 -5.09 -20.23 2.75
CA TRP A 11 -5.00 -18.85 2.24
C TRP A 11 -3.57 -18.32 2.28
N ARG A 12 -2.89 -18.44 3.43
CA ARG A 12 -1.49 -18.00 3.58
C ARG A 12 -0.56 -18.70 2.59
N ALA A 13 -0.73 -20.02 2.41
CA ALA A 13 0.05 -20.80 1.44
C ALA A 13 -0.21 -20.35 -0.01
N TRP A 14 -1.44 -19.97 -0.35
CA TRP A 14 -1.76 -19.43 -1.67
C TRP A 14 -1.12 -18.06 -1.89
N VAL A 15 -1.16 -17.15 -0.91
CA VAL A 15 -0.52 -15.82 -1.01
C VAL A 15 1.01 -15.94 -1.07
N ALA A 16 1.60 -16.94 -0.42
CA ALA A 16 3.04 -17.21 -0.45
C ALA A 16 3.56 -17.64 -1.84
N GLN A 17 2.69 -18.08 -2.75
CA GLN A 17 3.10 -18.46 -4.10
C GLN A 17 3.75 -17.26 -4.81
N PRO A 18 4.92 -17.41 -5.45
CA PRO A 18 5.70 -16.28 -5.98
C PRO A 18 4.90 -15.34 -6.88
N ALA A 19 4.07 -15.88 -7.78
CA ALA A 19 3.26 -15.09 -8.70
C ALA A 19 2.17 -14.28 -7.98
N VAL A 20 1.49 -14.87 -7.00
CA VAL A 20 0.44 -14.22 -6.22
C VAL A 20 1.04 -13.14 -5.31
N ASN A 21 2.14 -13.47 -4.62
CA ASN A 21 2.87 -12.52 -3.77
C ASN A 21 3.35 -11.30 -4.59
N THR A 22 3.95 -11.55 -5.76
CA THR A 22 4.40 -10.50 -6.67
C THR A 22 3.24 -9.64 -7.15
N ALA A 23 2.10 -10.24 -7.51
CA ALA A 23 0.92 -9.50 -7.93
C ALA A 23 0.39 -8.58 -6.81
N PHE A 24 0.36 -9.05 -5.56
CA PHE A 24 0.02 -8.20 -4.41
C PHE A 24 1.04 -7.08 -4.18
N GLY A 25 2.34 -7.37 -4.35
CA GLY A 25 3.40 -6.35 -4.28
C GLY A 25 3.23 -5.24 -5.33
N LEU A 26 2.92 -5.61 -6.57
CA LEU A 26 2.62 -4.65 -7.64
C LEU A 26 1.34 -3.87 -7.37
N ALA A 27 0.28 -4.54 -6.90
CA ALA A 27 -0.97 -3.88 -6.53
C ALA A 27 -0.77 -2.87 -5.38
N LEU A 28 0.03 -3.23 -4.36
CA LEU A 28 0.42 -2.34 -3.28
C LEU A 28 1.16 -1.11 -3.80
N ALA A 29 2.16 -1.31 -4.67
CA ALA A 29 2.90 -0.21 -5.28
C ALA A 29 1.99 0.74 -6.10
N ALA A 30 1.10 0.18 -6.92
CA ALA A 30 0.13 0.95 -7.69
C ALA A 30 -0.82 1.74 -6.78
N LEU A 31 -1.31 1.14 -5.69
CA LEU A 31 -2.19 1.78 -4.73
C LEU A 31 -1.49 2.93 -4.00
N LEU A 32 -0.24 2.74 -3.56
CA LEU A 32 0.54 3.79 -2.90
C LEU A 32 0.81 4.97 -3.83
N LEU A 33 1.14 4.70 -5.10
CA LEU A 33 1.32 5.75 -6.11
C LEU A 33 0.01 6.50 -6.37
N HIS A 34 -1.11 5.77 -6.53
CA HIS A 34 -2.43 6.36 -6.72
C HIS A 34 -2.83 7.26 -5.55
N ALA A 35 -2.64 6.77 -4.32
CA ALA A 35 -2.93 7.52 -3.10
C ALA A 35 -2.05 8.78 -2.98
N TRP A 36 -0.76 8.69 -3.32
CA TRP A 36 0.13 9.85 -3.32
C TRP A 36 -0.37 10.94 -4.27
N VAL A 37 -0.64 10.59 -5.53
CA VAL A 37 -1.10 11.58 -6.53
C VAL A 37 -2.43 12.18 -6.11
N GLY A 38 -3.43 11.35 -5.78
CA GLY A 38 -4.76 11.84 -5.41
C GLY A 38 -4.76 12.72 -4.16
N VAL A 39 -4.11 12.29 -3.07
CA VAL A 39 -4.09 13.06 -1.82
C VAL A 39 -3.26 14.32 -1.96
N ARG A 40 -2.14 14.28 -2.70
CA ARG A 40 -1.34 15.48 -2.98
C ARG A 40 -2.21 16.53 -3.68
N ASP A 41 -2.94 16.13 -4.72
CA ASP A 41 -3.75 17.06 -5.50
C ASP A 41 -4.86 17.67 -4.61
N VAL A 42 -5.53 16.87 -3.77
CA VAL A 42 -6.47 17.38 -2.75
C VAL A 42 -5.81 18.39 -1.80
N VAL A 43 -4.62 18.10 -1.28
CA VAL A 43 -3.92 19.02 -0.36
C VAL A 43 -3.54 20.32 -1.08
N LEU A 44 -3.11 20.25 -2.33
CA LEU A 44 -2.76 21.44 -3.13
C LEU A 44 -3.98 22.31 -3.45
N ASP A 45 -5.13 21.70 -3.71
CA ASP A 45 -6.37 22.38 -4.07
C ASP A 45 -7.03 23.08 -2.88
N TYR A 46 -7.01 22.45 -1.69
CA TYR A 46 -7.79 22.93 -0.55
C TYR A 46 -6.96 23.60 0.56
N VAL A 47 -5.65 23.35 0.64
CA VAL A 47 -4.80 23.89 1.72
C VAL A 47 -3.99 25.08 1.24
N HIS A 48 -4.60 26.27 1.31
CA HIS A 48 -4.01 27.50 0.76
C HIS A 48 -2.71 27.93 1.45
N SER A 49 -2.63 27.90 2.78
CA SER A 49 -1.46 28.36 3.52
C SER A 49 -0.24 27.42 3.33
N PRO A 50 0.98 27.94 3.05
CA PRO A 50 2.15 27.11 2.74
C PRO A 50 2.59 26.17 3.86
N ALA A 51 2.62 26.65 5.11
CA ALA A 51 3.08 25.86 6.26
C ALA A 51 2.23 24.60 6.52
N PRO A 52 0.89 24.68 6.68
CA PRO A 52 0.07 23.48 6.88
C PRO A 52 0.07 22.56 5.65
N ARG A 53 0.17 23.10 4.43
CA ARG A 53 0.29 22.31 3.21
C ARG A 53 1.53 21.43 3.25
N LEU A 54 2.70 22.01 3.57
CA LEU A 54 3.94 21.25 3.68
C LEU A 54 3.87 20.19 4.79
N ALA A 55 3.33 20.54 5.96
CA ALA A 55 3.17 19.61 7.07
C ALA A 55 2.27 18.42 6.70
N LEU A 56 1.14 18.67 6.02
CA LEU A 56 0.22 17.63 5.58
C LEU A 56 0.85 16.73 4.51
N LEU A 57 1.53 17.30 3.51
CA LEU A 57 2.22 16.50 2.49
C LEU A 57 3.32 15.62 3.10
N ALA A 58 4.07 16.14 4.08
CA ALA A 58 5.08 15.36 4.80
C ALA A 58 4.45 14.22 5.62
N LEU A 59 3.32 14.49 6.32
CA LEU A 59 2.59 13.47 7.06
C LEU A 59 2.04 12.38 6.14
N VAL A 60 1.48 12.75 4.99
CA VAL A 60 0.98 11.81 3.97
C VAL A 60 2.12 10.93 3.47
N LEU A 61 3.27 11.52 3.10
CA LEU A 61 4.43 10.74 2.67
C LEU A 61 4.94 9.78 3.76
N LEU A 62 5.01 10.22 5.01
CA LEU A 62 5.38 9.37 6.14
C LEU A 62 4.40 8.21 6.33
N ALA A 63 3.10 8.48 6.25
CA ALA A 63 2.06 7.45 6.35
C ALA A 63 2.15 6.43 5.21
N LEU A 64 2.30 6.91 3.96
CA LEU A 64 2.45 6.04 2.80
C LEU A 64 3.74 5.20 2.86
N ALA A 65 4.85 5.79 3.32
CA ALA A 65 6.11 5.06 3.55
C ALA A 65 5.97 3.99 4.65
N GLY A 66 5.25 4.30 5.74
CA GLY A 66 4.92 3.34 6.78
C GLY A 66 4.09 2.16 6.25
N CYS A 67 3.07 2.44 5.43
CA CYS A 67 2.26 1.42 4.76
C CYS A 67 3.10 0.59 3.78
N ALA A 68 3.98 1.21 3.00
CA ALA A 68 4.88 0.52 2.08
C ALA A 68 5.81 -0.44 2.82
N TRP A 69 6.47 0.05 3.88
CA TRP A 69 7.35 -0.76 4.72
C TRP A 69 6.60 -1.93 5.35
N TRP A 70 5.45 -1.67 5.97
CA TRP A 70 4.66 -2.70 6.64
C TRP A 70 4.14 -3.76 5.66
N GLY A 71 3.60 -3.32 4.51
CA GLY A 71 3.12 -4.22 3.46
C GLY A 71 4.22 -5.10 2.88
N LEU A 72 5.40 -4.52 2.58
CA LEU A 72 6.56 -5.29 2.11
C LEU A 72 7.04 -6.28 3.18
N ARG A 73 7.07 -5.90 4.46
CA ARG A 73 7.42 -6.80 5.57
C ARG A 73 6.47 -7.98 5.68
N ILE A 74 5.17 -7.78 5.45
CA ILE A 74 4.18 -8.88 5.40
C ILE A 74 4.48 -9.80 4.22
N LEU A 75 4.61 -9.25 3.02
CA LEU A 75 4.78 -10.04 1.79
C LEU A 75 6.08 -10.85 1.79
N VAL A 76 7.19 -10.25 2.22
CA VAL A 76 8.49 -10.94 2.38
C VAL A 76 8.44 -11.95 3.53
N GLY A 77 7.67 -11.70 4.58
CA GLY A 77 7.48 -12.64 5.68
C GLY A 77 6.64 -13.88 5.33
N LEU A 78 6.03 -13.90 4.14
CA LEU A 78 5.23 -15.03 3.64
C LEU A 78 6.03 -15.97 2.72
N THR A 79 7.18 -15.53 2.21
CA THR A 79 8.09 -16.32 1.35
C THR A 79 9.16 -17.00 2.17
#